data_AF-A0A961JP60-F1
#
_entry.id   AF-A0A961JP60-F1
#
_cell.length_a   1.000
_cell.length_b   1.000
_cell.length_c   1.000
_cell.angle_alpha   90.00
_cell.angle_beta   90.00
_cell.angle_gamma   90.00
#
_symmetry.space_group_name_H-M   'P 1'
#
loop_
_entity.id
_entity.type
_entity.pdbx_description
1 polymer ?
#
loop_
_entity_poly.entity_id
_entity_poly.type
_entity_poly.pdbx_seq_one_letter_code
_entity_poly.pdbx_strand_id
1 'polypeptide(L)' 'ASGLLIGMELAGARGYWLGTRLAVIGDGRLADLYADALSAQGVAVERAGAEETVLDGLRAARSAMAERGDT' A
#
# COMPACT_ATOMS: atom_id res chain seq x y z
N ALA A 1 -20.84 -9.87 3.77
CA ALA A 1 -21.08 -8.91 2.68
C ALA A 1 -19.78 -8.24 2.21
N SER A 2 -19.00 -7.59 3.09
CA SER A 2 -17.82 -6.80 2.68
C SER A 2 -16.66 -7.60 2.06
N GLY A 3 -16.41 -8.83 2.51
CA GLY A 3 -15.33 -9.67 1.96
C GLY A 3 -15.50 -10.03 0.48
N LEU A 4 -16.74 -10.11 -0.02
CA LEU A 4 -17.00 -10.38 -1.44
C LEU A 4 -16.55 -9.21 -2.33
N LEU A 5 -16.77 -7.97 -1.87
CA LEU A 5 -16.34 -6.77 -2.60
C LEU A 5 -14.81 -6.67 -2.67
N ILE A 6 -14.12 -6.92 -1.54
CA ILE A 6 -12.66 -6.96 -1.49
C ILE A 6 -12.12 -8.04 -2.45
N GLY A 7 -12.72 -9.24 -2.42
CA GLY A 7 -12.33 -10.32 -3.34
C GLY A 7 -12.52 -9.95 -4.82
N MET A 8 -13.63 -9.30 -5.16
CA MET A 8 -13.89 -8.83 -6.53
C MET A 8 -12.86 -7.77 -6.97
N GLU A 9 -12.51 -6.83 -6.10
CA GLU A 9 -11.49 -5.82 -6.37
C GLU A 9 -10.12 -6.46 -6.62
N LEU A 10 -9.67 -7.36 -5.73
CA LEU A 10 -8.38 -8.04 -5.86
C LEU A 10 -8.30 -8.91 -7.11
N ALA A 11 -9.38 -9.60 -7.46
CA ALA A 11 -9.45 -10.41 -8.68
C ALA A 11 -9.30 -9.56 -9.94
N GLY A 12 -9.96 -8.41 -10.00
CA GLY A 12 -9.85 -7.46 -11.10
C GLY A 12 -8.46 -6.80 -11.19
N ALA A 13 -7.82 -6.58 -10.04
CA ALA A 13 -6.50 -5.96 -9.96
C ALA A 13 -5.32 -6.93 -10.16
N ARG A 14 -5.56 -8.25 -10.26
CA ARG A 14 -4.51 -9.29 -10.24
C ARG A 14 -3.37 -9.07 -11.24
N GLY A 15 -3.68 -8.58 -12.44
CA GLY A 15 -2.68 -8.30 -13.47
C GLY A 15 -1.66 -7.22 -13.08
N TYR A 16 -1.97 -6.35 -12.11
CA TYR A 16 -1.10 -5.26 -11.69
C TYR A 16 -0.08 -5.64 -10.61
N TRP A 17 -0.30 -6.74 -9.90
CA TRP A 17 0.49 -7.07 -8.71
C TRP A 17 1.07 -8.48 -8.68
N LEU A 18 0.68 -9.36 -9.60
CA LEU A 18 1.24 -10.70 -9.64
C LEU A 18 2.73 -10.67 -10.02
N GLY A 19 3.58 -11.20 -9.14
CA GLY A 19 5.04 -11.26 -9.34
C GLY A 19 5.79 -10.02 -8.86
N THR A 20 5.12 -9.05 -8.23
CA THR A 20 5.77 -7.90 -7.59
C THR A 20 5.74 -8.01 -6.07
N ARG A 21 6.57 -7.20 -5.39
CA ARG A 21 6.43 -6.99 -3.95
C ARG A 21 5.25 -6.07 -3.70
N LEU A 22 4.39 -6.44 -2.76
CA LEU A 22 3.17 -5.72 -2.43
C LEU A 22 3.26 -5.14 -1.02
N ALA A 23 2.87 -3.88 -0.89
CA ALA A 23 2.66 -3.23 0.39
C ALA A 23 1.20 -2.76 0.50
N VAL A 24 0.58 -2.98 1.65
CA VAL A 24 -0.70 -2.35 2.00
C VAL A 24 -0.40 -1.15 2.89
N ILE A 25 -0.68 0.04 2.35
CA ILE A 25 -0.60 1.31 3.07
C ILE A 25 -1.98 1.63 3.61
N GLY A 26 -2.10 1.71 4.93
CA GLY A 26 -3.38 1.93 5.57
C GLY A 26 -3.37 1.50 7.03
N ASP A 27 -4.30 2.04 7.78
CA ASP A 27 -4.41 1.79 9.22
C ASP A 27 -5.71 1.07 9.58
N GLY A 28 -5.63 0.32 10.69
CA GLY A 28 -6.77 -0.35 11.30
C GLY A 28 -7.38 -1.47 10.45
N ARG A 29 -8.61 -1.83 10.81
CA ARG A 29 -9.28 -3.06 10.37
C ARG A 29 -9.43 -3.19 8.86
N LEU A 30 -9.58 -2.09 8.12
CA LEU A 30 -9.73 -2.17 6.67
C LEU A 30 -8.42 -2.61 6.01
N ALA A 31 -7.29 -2.01 6.40
CA ALA A 31 -5.99 -2.41 5.92
C ALA A 31 -5.68 -3.88 6.27
N ASP A 32 -6.12 -4.32 7.46
CA ASP A 32 -5.99 -5.72 7.87
C ASP A 32 -6.74 -6.66 6.94
N LEU A 33 -8.00 -6.34 6.61
CA LEU A 33 -8.80 -7.17 5.70
C LEU A 33 -8.19 -7.28 4.29
N TYR A 34 -7.58 -6.22 3.77
CA TYR A 34 -6.88 -6.29 2.47
C TYR A 34 -5.59 -7.10 2.55
N ALA A 35 -4.80 -6.91 3.61
CA ALA A 35 -3.57 -7.67 3.80
C ALA A 35 -3.85 -9.17 3.98
N ASP A 36 -4.89 -9.52 4.75
CA ASP A 36 -5.31 -10.91 4.94
C ASP A 36 -5.81 -11.52 3.62
N ALA A 37 -6.62 -10.78 2.87
CA ALA A 37 -7.15 -11.26 1.58
C ALA A 37 -6.03 -11.50 0.55
N LEU A 38 -5.05 -10.59 0.46
CA LEU A 38 -3.86 -10.75 -0.40
C LEU A 38 -2.97 -11.90 0.08
N SER A 39 -2.75 -12.03 1.39
CA SER A 39 -1.97 -13.12 1.97
C SER A 39 -2.60 -14.49 1.72
N ALA A 40 -3.94 -14.57 1.73
CA ALA A 40 -4.68 -15.78 1.38
C ALA A 40 -4.50 -16.20 -0.10
N GLN A 41 -4.03 -15.29 -0.97
CA GLN A 41 -3.64 -15.60 -2.35
C GLN A 41 -2.18 -16.06 -2.48
N GLY A 42 -1.47 -16.23 -1.36
CA GLY A 42 -0.07 -16.65 -1.32
C GLY A 42 0.94 -15.51 -1.53
N VAL A 43 0.49 -14.26 -1.42
CA VAL A 43 1.36 -13.08 -1.57
C VAL A 43 1.94 -12.70 -0.20
N ALA A 44 3.25 -12.48 -0.13
CA ALA A 44 3.84 -11.81 1.03
C ALA A 44 3.55 -10.31 0.96
N VAL A 45 2.81 -9.79 1.94
CA VAL A 45 2.37 -8.39 1.98
C VAL A 45 3.13 -7.62 3.05
N GLU A 46 3.84 -6.57 2.64
CA GLU A 46 4.43 -5.59 3.55
C GLU A 46 3.32 -4.65 4.09
N ARG A 47 3.46 -4.19 5.33
CA ARG A 47 2.49 -3.28 5.97
C ARG A 47 3.15 -1.94 6.23
N ALA A 48 2.43 -0.86 5.93
CA ALA A 48 2.87 0.48 6.24
C ALA A 48 1.68 1.31 6.78
N GLY A 49 1.91 2.07 7.85
CA GLY A 49 0.91 2.97 8.40
C GLY A 49 0.68 4.15 7.45
N ALA A 50 -0.56 4.60 7.29
CA ALA A 50 -0.85 5.68 6.33
C ALA A 50 -0.26 7.01 6.80
N GLU A 51 -0.36 7.33 8.09
CA GLU A 51 0.19 8.57 8.63
C GLU A 51 1.71 8.66 8.44
N GLU A 52 2.44 7.62 8.82
CA GLU A 52 3.89 7.57 8.66
C GLU A 52 4.30 7.68 7.19
N THR A 53 3.63 6.93 6.31
CA THR A 53 3.90 6.97 4.86
C THR A 53 3.69 8.37 4.28
N VAL A 54 2.64 9.07 4.70
CA VAL A 54 2.38 10.45 4.27
C VAL A 54 3.49 11.39 4.78
N LEU A 55 3.85 11.30 6.06
CA LEU A 55 4.89 12.15 6.63
C LEU A 55 6.25 11.92 5.96
N ASP A 56 6.61 10.68 5.66
CA ASP A 56 7.84 10.35 4.96
C ASP A 56 7.86 10.89 3.54
N GLY A 57 6.75 10.78 2.82
CA GLY A 57 6.60 11.40 1.50
C GLY A 57 6.80 12.92 1.55
N LEU A 58 6.20 13.60 2.52
CA LEU A 58 6.35 15.06 2.69
C LEU A 58 7.79 15.46 3.05
N ARG A 59 8.46 14.70 3.93
CA ARG A 59 9.88 14.93 4.28
C ARG A 59 10.78 14.76 3.05
N ALA A 60 10.54 13.71 2.26
CA ALA A 60 11.29 13.44 1.04
C ALA A 60 11.10 14.57 0.01
N ALA A 61 9.85 14.98 -0.24
CA ALA A 61 9.54 16.07 -1.16
C ALA A 61 10.22 17.39 -0.75
N ARG A 62 10.13 17.77 0.53
CA ARG A 62 10.79 18.98 1.06
C ARG A 62 12.30 18.94 0.83
N SER A 63 12.94 17.81 1.10
CA SER A 63 14.39 17.66 0.97
C SER A 63 14.81 17.80 -0.50
N ALA A 64 14.09 17.15 -1.42
CA ALA A 64 14.34 17.27 -2.86
C ALA A 64 14.15 18.70 -3.40
N MET A 65 13.23 19.48 -2.82
CA MET A 65 13.05 20.89 -3.19
C MET A 65 14.18 21.79 -2.67
N ALA A 66 14.71 21.50 -1.48
CA ALA A 66 15.84 22.23 -0.92
C ALA A 66 17.12 21.98 -1.73
N GLU A 67 17.38 20.73 -2.12
CA GLU A 67 18.52 20.35 -2.97
C GLU A 67 18.46 20.99 -4.37
N ARG A 68 17.25 21.15 -4.92
CA ARG A 68 17.06 21.84 -6.22
C ARG A 68 17.28 23.35 -6.18
N GLY A 69 17.14 23.98 -5.03
CA GLY A 69 17.35 25.42 -4.86
C GLY A 69 18.82 25.82 -4.66
N ASP A 70 19.70 24.84 -4.47
CA ASP A 70 21.16 25.01 -4.28
C ASP A 70 21.95 24.82 -5.59
N THR A 71 21.25 24.65 -6.72
CA THR A 71 21.73 24.71 -8.11
C THR A 71 21.06 25.84 -8.86
#